data_AF-A0AAU0KJF4-F1
#
_entry.id   AF-A0AAU0KJF4-F1
#
_cell.length_a   1.000
_cell.length_b   1.000
_cell.length_c   1.000
_cell.angle_alpha   90.00
_cell.angle_beta   90.00
_cell.angle_gamma   90.00
#
_symmetry.space_group_name_H-M   'P 1'
#
loop_
_entity.id
_entity.type
_entity.pdbx_description
1 polymer ?
#
loop_
_entity_poly.entity_id
_entity_poly.type
_entity_poly.pdbx_seq_one_letter_code
_entity_poly.pdbx_strand_id
1 'polypeptide(L)'
;MKIAPRSMVRHFILASALFGSLGFITPAAAQLHPYLIDLNSRTATQLEVADLFLEPARAMNDAGQVAGIFLTPGKDYHAFITGPDGVGMRDLGTLGVSYSVAHGINNAGRVVGISTRYAADSSAWEYRGTAINNNGQVIAVGVIPEPETMP
;
A
#
# COMPACT_ATOMS: atom_id res chain seq x y z
N MET A 1 16.65 19.12 34.46
CA MET A 1 15.92 17.84 34.32
C MET A 1 15.15 17.87 33.01
N LYS A 2 15.66 17.21 31.96
CA LYS A 2 15.02 17.16 30.64
C LYS A 2 14.00 16.01 30.68
N ILE A 3 12.71 16.34 30.72
CA ILE A 3 11.65 15.34 30.63
C ILE A 3 11.65 14.89 29.16
N ALA A 4 12.14 13.67 28.90
CA ALA A 4 11.99 13.07 27.58
C ALA A 4 10.48 12.88 27.31
N PRO A 5 9.97 13.24 26.12
CA PRO A 5 8.57 13.00 25.81
C PRO A 5 8.31 11.49 25.88
N ARG A 6 7.33 11.11 26.70
CA ARG A 6 6.77 9.75 26.73
C ARG A 6 6.41 9.39 25.28
N SER A 7 7.04 8.36 24.74
CA SER A 7 6.57 7.71 23.51
C SER A 7 5.16 7.19 23.81
N MET A 8 4.15 7.94 23.40
CA MET A 8 2.76 7.50 23.45
C MET A 8 2.60 6.53 22.27
N VAL A 9 2.37 5.26 22.57
CA VAL A 9 1.99 4.27 21.56
C VAL A 9 0.71 4.78 20.88
N ARG A 10 0.80 5.12 19.59
CA ARG A 10 -0.37 5.51 18.79
C ARG A 10 -1.05 4.26 18.26
N HIS A 11 -2.32 4.10 18.60
CA HIS A 11 -3.12 2.97 18.13
C HIS A 11 -3.85 3.40 16.88
N PHE A 12 -3.37 2.93 15.74
CA PHE A 12 -4.00 3.17 14.45
C PHE A 12 -4.81 1.96 14.00
N ILE A 13 -5.94 2.21 13.35
CA ILE A 13 -6.68 1.23 12.56
C ILE A 13 -6.79 1.73 11.12
N LEU A 14 -6.57 0.83 10.17
CA LEU A 14 -6.86 1.04 8.77
C LEU A 14 -8.31 0.60 8.50
N ALA A 15 -9.14 1.47 7.97
CA ALA A 15 -10.54 1.17 7.67
C ALA A 15 -10.98 1.77 6.33
N SER A 16 -11.82 1.05 5.60
CA SER A 16 -12.47 1.54 4.38
C SER A 16 -13.89 2.01 4.70
N ALA A 17 -14.27 3.23 4.32
CA ALA A 17 -15.63 3.75 4.50
C ALA A 17 -16.25 4.13 3.15
N LEU A 18 -17.51 3.74 2.96
CA LEU A 18 -18.32 4.06 1.78
C LEU A 18 -19.10 5.35 2.03
N PHE A 19 -18.86 6.39 1.22
CA PHE A 19 -19.74 7.56 1.18
C PHE A 19 -20.43 7.62 -0.20
N GLY A 20 -21.75 7.49 -0.20
CA GLY A 20 -22.58 7.85 -1.36
C GLY A 20 -23.00 9.31 -1.22
N SER A 21 -22.84 10.13 -2.26
CA SER A 21 -23.46 11.45 -2.27
C SER A 21 -24.98 11.27 -2.33
N LEU A 22 -25.70 11.67 -1.29
CA LEU A 22 -27.16 11.88 -1.35
C LEU A 22 -27.42 13.17 -2.16
N GLY A 23 -27.28 13.12 -3.48
CA GLY A 23 -27.48 14.26 -4.38
C GLY A 23 -28.07 13.82 -5.73
N PHE A 24 -29.32 14.20 -5.98
CA PHE A 24 -30.17 13.76 -7.10
C PHE A 24 -29.78 14.30 -8.50
N ILE A 25 -28.50 14.35 -8.92
CA ILE A 25 -28.19 14.80 -10.30
C ILE A 25 -27.02 14.10 -11.03
N THR A 26 -26.31 13.15 -10.43
CA THR A 26 -25.42 12.22 -11.17
C THR A 26 -25.29 10.92 -10.40
N PRO A 27 -25.25 9.73 -11.04
CA PRO A 27 -24.80 8.52 -10.36
C PRO A 27 -23.30 8.68 -10.10
N ALA A 28 -22.93 9.39 -9.02
CA ALA A 28 -21.58 9.30 -8.49
C ALA A 28 -21.43 7.87 -7.97
N ALA A 29 -20.59 7.08 -8.64
CA ALA A 29 -20.24 5.74 -8.18
C ALA A 29 -19.86 5.84 -6.69
N ALA A 30 -20.47 5.01 -5.84
CA ALA A 30 -20.13 4.97 -4.44
C ALA A 30 -18.64 4.61 -4.32
N GLN A 31 -17.81 5.58 -3.94
CA GLN A 31 -16.36 5.43 -3.91
C GLN A 31 -15.93 5.07 -2.50
N LEU A 32 -15.21 3.96 -2.37
CA LEU A 32 -14.60 3.57 -1.10
C LEU A 32 -13.35 4.40 -0.88
N HIS A 33 -13.28 5.11 0.24
CA HIS A 33 -12.08 5.83 0.64
C HIS A 33 -11.42 5.13 1.83
N PRO A 34 -10.11 4.86 1.78
CA PRO A 34 -9.37 4.31 2.90
C PRO A 34 -9.00 5.43 3.89
N TYR A 35 -9.11 5.12 5.18
CA TYR A 35 -8.85 6.04 6.29
C TYR A 35 -7.85 5.45 7.28
N LEU A 36 -7.01 6.33 7.80
CA LEU A 36 -6.22 6.09 9.00
C LEU A 36 -6.99 6.63 10.21
N ILE A 37 -7.40 5.75 11.12
CA ILE A 37 -8.11 6.11 12.35
C ILE A 37 -7.12 6.09 13.51
N ASP A 38 -6.82 7.25 14.09
CA ASP A 38 -6.08 7.36 15.36
C ASP A 38 -7.08 7.18 16.52
N LEU A 39 -6.98 6.06 17.24
CA LEU A 39 -7.87 5.75 18.37
C LEU A 39 -7.56 6.58 19.63
N ASN A 40 -6.34 7.11 19.76
CA ASN A 40 -5.97 7.94 20.89
C ASN A 40 -6.59 9.32 20.79
N SER A 41 -6.53 9.94 19.60
CA SER A 41 -7.14 11.26 19.34
C SER A 41 -8.57 11.18 18.81
N ARG A 42 -9.05 9.99 18.44
CA ARG A 42 -10.36 9.75 17.79
C ARG A 42 -10.53 10.55 16.51
N THR A 43 -9.46 10.67 15.74
CA THR A 43 -9.44 11.40 14.47
C THR A 43 -9.31 10.42 13.30
N ALA A 44 -9.98 10.71 12.20
CA ALA A 44 -9.85 9.97 10.95
C ALA A 44 -9.16 10.85 9.90
N THR A 45 -8.07 10.35 9.34
CA THR A 45 -7.35 10.98 8.22
C THR A 45 -7.68 10.18 6.95
N GLN A 46 -8.25 10.82 5.95
CA GLN A 46 -8.43 10.19 4.65
C GLN A 46 -7.07 9.99 4.00
N LEU A 47 -6.78 8.79 3.52
CA LEU A 47 -5.57 8.51 2.76
C LEU A 47 -5.76 9.05 1.33
N GLU A 48 -4.85 9.90 0.89
CA GLU A 48 -4.83 10.47 -0.47
C GLU A 48 -4.26 9.46 -1.49
N VAL A 49 -4.89 8.29 -1.60
CA VAL A 49 -4.57 7.26 -2.62
C VAL A 49 -5.61 7.31 -3.73
N ALA A 50 -5.13 7.35 -4.98
CA ALA A 50 -5.97 7.45 -6.16
C ALA A 50 -6.79 6.18 -6.43
N ASP A 51 -7.98 6.39 -6.97
CA ASP A 51 -9.11 5.48 -7.20
C ASP A 51 -8.87 3.96 -7.41
N LEU A 52 -9.66 3.23 -6.62
CA LEU A 52 -10.34 1.95 -6.86
C LEU A 52 -9.50 0.66 -7.02
N PHE A 53 -9.25 0.01 -5.88
CA PHE A 53 -9.75 -1.34 -5.61
C PHE A 53 -10.20 -1.43 -4.14
N LEU A 54 -11.03 -2.41 -3.80
CA LEU A 54 -11.67 -2.54 -2.47
C LEU A 54 -10.71 -2.50 -1.27
N GLU A 55 -9.41 -2.75 -1.45
CA GLU A 55 -8.41 -2.78 -0.37
C GLU A 55 -7.04 -2.27 -0.86
N PRO A 56 -6.86 -0.96 -1.10
CA PRO A 56 -5.61 -0.42 -1.63
C PRO A 56 -4.49 -0.55 -0.59
N ALA A 57 -4.82 -0.44 0.69
CA ALA A 57 -3.87 -0.49 1.78
C ALA A 57 -3.83 -1.89 2.40
N ARG A 58 -2.62 -2.46 2.52
CA ARG A 58 -2.40 -3.84 2.96
C ARG A 58 -1.62 -3.96 4.27
N ALA A 59 -0.85 -2.94 4.61
CA ALA A 59 -0.02 -2.95 5.81
C ALA A 59 0.20 -1.55 6.37
N MET A 60 0.45 -1.47 7.67
CA MET A 60 0.69 -0.23 8.40
C MET A 60 1.74 -0.43 9.50
N ASN A 61 2.49 0.62 9.84
CA ASN A 61 3.44 0.62 10.95
C ASN A 61 3.06 1.63 12.06
N ASP A 62 3.83 1.64 13.16
CA ASP A 62 3.53 2.47 14.35
C ASP A 62 3.61 3.98 14.11
N ALA A 63 4.20 4.42 13.00
CA ALA A 63 4.26 5.82 12.58
C ALA A 63 3.04 6.23 11.73
N GLY A 64 2.06 5.33 11.54
CA GLY A 64 0.90 5.59 10.70
C GLY A 64 1.23 5.59 9.20
N GLN A 65 2.39 5.06 8.79
CA GLN A 65 2.68 4.86 7.38
C GLN A 65 1.89 3.68 6.86
N VAL A 66 1.29 3.83 5.68
CA VAL A 66 0.48 2.81 5.04
C VAL A 66 1.14 2.38 3.75
N ALA A 67 1.23 1.08 3.52
CA ALA A 67 1.74 0.49 2.28
C ALA A 67 0.68 -0.36 1.59
N GLY A 68 0.70 -0.35 0.27
CA GLY A 68 -0.36 -1.00 -0.49
C GLY A 68 -0.12 -1.09 -2.00
N ILE A 69 -1.23 -1.21 -2.74
CA ILE A 69 -1.30 -1.24 -4.19
C ILE A 69 -2.15 -0.07 -4.68
N PHE A 70 -1.75 0.58 -5.76
CA PHE A 70 -2.58 1.55 -6.46
C PHE A 70 -2.49 1.34 -7.97
N LEU A 71 -3.51 1.81 -8.69
CA LEU A 71 -3.55 1.81 -10.14
C LEU A 71 -3.00 3.15 -10.64
N THR A 72 -1.98 3.11 -11.49
CA THR A 72 -1.44 4.33 -12.10
C THR A 72 -2.37 4.85 -13.20
N PRO A 73 -2.23 6.12 -13.63
CA PRO A 73 -2.91 6.61 -14.83
C PRO A 73 -2.61 5.79 -16.10
N GLY A 74 -1.45 5.12 -16.14
CA GLY A 74 -1.05 4.20 -17.22
C GLY A 74 -1.75 2.84 -17.18
N LYS A 75 -2.60 2.58 -16.18
CA LYS A 75 -3.28 1.31 -15.90
C LYS A 75 -2.36 0.17 -15.45
N ASP A 76 -1.20 0.53 -14.91
CA ASP A 76 -0.28 -0.42 -14.27
C ASP A 76 -0.53 -0.43 -12.75
N TYR A 77 -0.30 -1.58 -12.12
CA TYR A 77 -0.42 -1.71 -10.68
C TYR A 77 0.93 -1.54 -9.99
N HIS A 78 1.01 -0.53 -9.14
CA HIS A 78 2.23 -0.15 -8.45
C HIS A 78 2.06 -0.31 -6.95
N ALA A 79 3.14 -0.71 -6.27
CA ALA A 79 3.21 -0.61 -4.82
C ALA A 79 3.31 0.87 -4.42
N PHE A 80 2.69 1.25 -3.30
CA PHE A 80 2.88 2.57 -2.71
C PHE A 80 3.24 2.48 -1.23
N ILE A 81 3.74 3.61 -0.71
CA ILE A 81 3.86 3.90 0.72
C ILE A 81 3.44 5.35 1.00
N THR A 82 2.88 5.63 2.17
CA THR A 82 2.66 7.01 2.64
C THR A 82 3.78 7.50 3.57
N GLY A 83 3.87 8.83 3.73
CA GLY A 83 4.54 9.41 4.90
C GLY A 83 3.82 9.08 6.22
N PRO A 84 4.39 9.53 7.36
CA PRO A 84 3.76 9.39 8.66
C PRO A 84 2.33 9.92 8.66
N ASP A 85 1.49 9.35 9.52
CA ASP A 85 0.07 9.71 9.66
C ASP A 85 -0.74 9.61 8.35
N GLY A 86 -0.30 8.76 7.42
CA GLY A 86 -0.98 8.57 6.13
C GLY A 86 -0.73 9.69 5.10
N VAL A 87 0.11 10.68 5.41
CA VAL A 87 0.28 11.88 4.61
C VAL A 87 1.26 11.68 3.47
N GLY A 88 0.85 12.05 2.25
CA GLY A 88 1.72 12.06 1.08
C GLY A 88 1.99 10.66 0.54
N MET A 89 1.34 10.32 -0.58
CA MET A 89 1.58 9.05 -1.28
C MET A 89 2.87 9.10 -2.07
N ARG A 90 3.66 8.04 -1.97
CA ARG A 90 4.81 7.78 -2.82
C ARG A 90 4.59 6.50 -3.61
N ASP A 91 4.66 6.62 -4.93
CA ASP A 91 4.78 5.48 -5.84
C ASP A 91 6.15 4.81 -5.65
N LEU A 92 6.15 3.50 -5.36
CA LEU A 92 7.37 2.68 -5.26
C LEU A 92 7.73 2.00 -6.59
N GLY A 93 6.88 2.14 -7.60
CA GLY A 93 7.03 1.56 -8.92
C GLY A 93 6.84 0.05 -8.93
N THR A 94 7.02 -0.53 -10.10
CA THR A 94 6.92 -1.98 -10.34
C THR A 94 8.23 -2.74 -10.13
N LEU A 95 9.26 -2.08 -9.60
CA LEU A 95 10.61 -2.65 -9.47
C LEU A 95 11.19 -3.18 -10.79
N GLY A 96 10.79 -2.57 -11.92
CA GLY A 96 11.27 -2.92 -13.26
C GLY A 96 10.46 -4.03 -13.96
N VAL A 97 9.29 -4.41 -13.43
CA VAL A 97 8.34 -5.34 -14.09
C VAL A 97 6.96 -4.68 -14.33
N SER A 98 5.89 -5.43 -14.56
CA SER A 98 4.57 -4.86 -14.96
C SER A 98 3.55 -4.76 -13.82
N TYR A 99 3.78 -5.43 -12.69
CA TYR A 99 2.83 -5.46 -11.58
C TYR A 99 3.56 -5.56 -10.24
N SER A 100 3.12 -4.80 -9.23
CA SER A 100 3.68 -4.88 -7.88
C SER A 100 2.68 -4.56 -6.77
N VAL A 101 2.85 -5.22 -5.63
CA VAL A 101 1.98 -5.11 -4.45
C VAL A 101 2.83 -5.09 -3.18
N ALA A 102 2.61 -4.09 -2.32
CA ALA A 102 3.13 -4.12 -0.96
C ALA A 102 2.24 -4.99 -0.07
N HIS A 103 2.84 -5.95 0.64
CA HIS A 103 2.15 -6.85 1.56
C HIS A 103 2.49 -6.57 3.03
N GLY A 104 3.61 -5.93 3.30
CA GLY A 104 4.08 -5.67 4.65
C GLY A 104 4.93 -4.41 4.73
N ILE A 105 4.93 -3.78 5.89
CA ILE A 105 5.81 -2.65 6.23
C ILE A 105 6.30 -2.83 7.67
N ASN A 106 7.56 -2.48 7.93
CA ASN A 106 8.10 -2.46 9.28
C ASN A 106 8.24 -1.03 9.85
N ASN A 107 8.62 -0.90 11.12
CA ASN A 107 8.77 0.40 11.79
C ASN A 107 9.95 1.26 11.27
N ALA A 108 10.85 0.70 10.46
CA ALA A 108 11.85 1.47 9.73
C ALA A 108 11.31 1.98 8.37
N GLY A 109 10.04 1.69 8.06
CA GLY A 109 9.33 2.00 6.83
C GLY A 109 9.70 1.11 5.64
N ARG A 110 10.51 0.06 5.85
CA ARG A 110 10.85 -0.88 4.78
C ARG A 110 9.62 -1.68 4.42
N VAL A 111 9.35 -1.77 3.12
CA VAL A 111 8.20 -2.45 2.54
C VAL A 111 8.66 -3.79 1.97
N VAL A 112 7.86 -4.82 2.18
CA VAL A 112 8.00 -6.13 1.52
C VAL A 112 6.76 -6.41 0.69
N GLY A 113 6.97 -7.07 -0.44
CA GLY A 113 5.93 -7.24 -1.44
C GLY A 113 6.25 -8.31 -2.48
N ILE A 114 5.38 -8.37 -3.47
CA ILE A 114 5.52 -9.23 -4.63
C ILE A 114 5.49 -8.35 -5.87
N SER A 115 6.34 -8.66 -6.83
CA SER A 115 6.30 -8.10 -8.17
C SER A 115 6.21 -9.23 -9.20
N THR A 116 5.40 -9.07 -10.23
CA THR A 116 5.20 -10.11 -11.25
C THR A 116 5.41 -9.58 -12.66
N ARG A 117 5.90 -10.44 -13.55
CA ARG A 117 5.89 -10.19 -15.00
C ARG A 117 5.29 -11.38 -15.74
N TYR A 118 4.63 -11.09 -16.86
CA TYR A 118 4.36 -12.09 -17.87
C TYR A 118 5.65 -12.33 -18.67
N ALA A 119 6.25 -13.51 -18.56
CA ALA A 119 7.48 -13.82 -19.25
C ALA A 119 7.17 -14.04 -20.75
N ALA A 120 7.76 -13.21 -21.60
CA ALA A 120 7.49 -13.19 -23.04
C ALA A 120 7.90 -14.49 -23.76
N ASP A 121 8.78 -15.28 -23.15
CA ASP A 121 9.39 -16.49 -23.70
C ASP A 121 8.82 -17.80 -23.13
N SER A 122 8.10 -17.77 -22.00
CA SER A 122 7.62 -19.00 -21.34
C SER A 122 6.09 -19.13 -21.23
N SER A 123 5.32 -18.10 -21.61
CA SER A 123 3.86 -18.06 -21.37
C SER A 123 3.48 -18.29 -19.89
N ALA A 124 4.39 -17.98 -18.96
CA ALA A 124 4.25 -18.23 -17.53
C ALA A 124 4.42 -16.93 -16.70
N TRP A 125 3.92 -16.94 -15.47
CA TRP A 125 4.02 -15.79 -14.57
C TRP A 125 5.24 -15.94 -13.68
N GLU A 126 6.20 -15.02 -13.78
CA GLU A 126 7.35 -15.01 -12.87
C GLU A 126 7.02 -14.16 -11.64
N TYR A 127 6.90 -14.82 -10.48
CA TYR A 127 6.71 -14.16 -9.19
C TYR A 127 8.05 -13.85 -8.54
N ARG A 128 8.24 -12.61 -8.10
CA ARG A 128 9.43 -12.17 -7.36
C ARG A 128 9.03 -11.59 -6.02
N GLY A 129 9.57 -12.15 -4.94
CA GLY A 129 9.52 -11.54 -3.61
C GLY A 129 10.49 -10.37 -3.56
N THR A 130 10.03 -9.21 -3.08
CA THR A 130 10.80 -7.97 -3.12
C THR A 130 10.76 -7.22 -1.80
N ALA A 131 11.87 -6.57 -1.48
CA ALA A 131 11.98 -5.63 -0.37
C ALA A 131 12.44 -4.27 -0.91
N ILE A 132 11.74 -3.22 -0.50
CA ILE A 132 11.93 -1.84 -0.96
C ILE A 132 12.09 -0.95 0.28
N ASN A 133 13.02 0.00 0.24
CA ASN A 133 13.09 1.03 1.26
C ASN A 133 12.13 2.21 0.94
N ASN A 134 11.95 3.12 1.88
CA ASN A 134 11.04 4.27 1.75
C ASN A 134 11.44 5.23 0.61
N ASN A 135 12.65 5.07 0.06
CA ASN A 135 13.15 5.87 -1.06
C ASN A 135 12.77 5.28 -2.42
N GLY A 136 12.02 4.17 -2.46
CA GLY A 136 11.72 3.44 -3.69
C GLY A 136 12.89 2.59 -4.20
N GLN A 137 13.95 2.41 -3.39
CA GLN A 137 15.09 1.59 -3.79
C GLN A 137 14.85 0.14 -3.40
N VAL A 138 15.05 -0.75 -4.36
CA VAL A 138 15.10 -2.20 -4.12
C VAL A 138 16.29 -2.52 -3.25
N ILE A 139 16.04 -3.21 -2.13
CA ILE A 139 17.08 -3.66 -1.20
C ILE A 139 17.25 -5.18 -1.20
N ALA A 140 16.27 -5.93 -1.70
CA ALA A 140 16.39 -7.37 -1.96
C ALA A 140 15.35 -7.85 -2.99
N VAL A 141 15.72 -8.85 -3.80
CA VAL A 141 14.82 -9.57 -4.73
C VAL A 141 15.11 -11.06 -4.65
N GLY A 142 14.07 -11.89 -4.53
CA GLY A 142 14.14 -13.33 -4.69
C GLY A 142 13.12 -13.80 -5.72
N VAL A 143 13.50 -14.70 -6.63
CA VAL A 143 12.55 -15.36 -7.53
C VAL A 143 11.84 -16.45 -6.74
N ILE A 144 10.51 -16.43 -6.75
CA ILE A 144 9.69 -17.51 -6.21
C ILE A 144 9.37 -18.41 -7.42
N PRO A 145 9.97 -19.61 -7.52
CA PRO A 145 9.65 -20.53 -8.62
C PRO A 145 8.15 -20.81 -8.60
N GLU A 146 7.54 -20.99 -9.77
CA GLU A 146 6.13 -21.37 -9.84
C GLU A 146 5.90 -22.62 -8.97
N PRO A 147 4.79 -22.69 -8.22
CA PRO A 147 4.44 -23.93 -7.54
C PRO A 147 4.38 -25.01 -8.60
N GLU A 148 5.20 -26.05 -8.47
CA GLU A 148 5.15 -27.21 -9.35
C GLU A 148 3.68 -27.63 -9.44
N THR A 149 3.11 -27.59 -10.65
CA THR A 149 1.75 -28.04 -10.86
C THR A 149 1.71 -29.49 -10.42
N MET A 150 1.07 -29.74 -9.26
CA MET A 150 0.90 -31.09 -8.74
C MET A 150 0.18 -31.91 -9.82
N PRO A 151 0.72 -33.09 -10.20
CA PRO A 151 0.14 -33.93 -11.24
C PRO A 151 -1.25 -34.47 -10.87
#